data_AF-A0A6B1AL10-F1
#
_entry.id   AF-A0A6B1AL10-F1
#
_cell.length_a   1.000
_cell.length_b   1.000
_cell.length_c   1.000
_cell.angle_alpha   90.00
_cell.angle_beta   90.00
_cell.angle_gamma   90.00
#
_symmetry.space_group_name_H-M   'P 1'
#
loop_
_entity.id
_entity.type
_entity.pdbx_description
1 polymer ?
#
loop_
_entity_poly.entity_id
_entity_poly.type
_entity_poly.pdbx_seq_one_letter_code
_entity_poly.pdbx_strand_id
1 'polypeptide(L)'
;MAAKDNVRSKCRTNYRHIFELCRYLPSKLSIVNSGAEQWIASALFLAWDRHILGGGGGDKSSLLELIETDELYKLLGVSQSYALSRADLVADLYVSAGRLNRFGKIGKSAAPKDSEIDPPSTDATDGDELYWLEQDKSDGVVERRRAERSEQVRDRKKSTKLKRLYDNSCQFCGTRLQVADAGFYSEAAHIKGLGEPHNGPDVKSNMLVLCPNHHIQFDRGILGLEKAGSDYQIWSKADRDRLHGKKIELKHSLEEEYIRYHSDWFESIKN
;
A
#
# COMPACT_ATOMS: atom_id res chain seq x y z
N MET A 1 15.46 -21.61 7.93
CA MET A 1 14.72 -21.83 9.20
C MET A 1 13.26 -22.15 8.88
N ALA A 2 12.71 -23.24 9.44
CA ALA A 2 11.33 -23.64 9.24
C ALA A 2 10.36 -22.63 9.90
N ALA A 3 9.34 -22.15 9.18
CA ALA A 3 8.32 -21.27 9.75
C ALA A 3 7.60 -21.94 10.94
N LYS A 4 7.29 -21.16 12.00
CA LYS A 4 6.53 -21.63 13.17
C LYS A 4 5.15 -22.18 12.73
N ASP A 5 4.66 -23.22 13.40
CA ASP A 5 3.49 -23.98 12.93
C ASP A 5 2.18 -23.16 12.89
N ASN A 6 2.03 -22.17 13.78
CA ASN A 6 0.91 -21.23 13.74
C ASN A 6 0.92 -20.35 12.48
N VAL A 7 2.10 -19.87 12.05
CA VAL A 7 2.29 -19.10 10.82
C VAL A 7 2.02 -19.97 9.61
N ARG A 8 2.52 -21.21 9.61
CA ARG A 8 2.23 -22.19 8.55
C ARG A 8 0.74 -22.48 8.44
N SER A 9 0.07 -22.66 9.57
CA SER A 9 -1.38 -22.91 9.62
C SER A 9 -2.18 -21.71 9.09
N LYS A 10 -1.85 -20.49 9.52
CA LYS A 10 -2.46 -19.25 9.01
C LYS A 10 -2.25 -19.10 7.50
N CYS A 11 -1.01 -19.21 7.04
CA CYS A 11 -0.67 -19.07 5.62
C CYS A 11 -1.37 -20.13 4.77
N ARG A 12 -1.41 -21.39 5.21
CA ARG A 12 -2.12 -22.47 4.51
C ARG A 12 -3.62 -22.25 4.47
N THR A 13 -4.22 -21.75 5.55
CA THR A 13 -5.66 -21.48 5.63
C THR A 13 -6.04 -20.31 4.71
N ASN A 14 -5.24 -19.24 4.71
CA ASN A 14 -5.45 -18.09 3.81
C ASN A 14 -5.27 -18.47 2.34
N TYR A 15 -4.22 -19.24 2.02
CA TYR A 15 -4.02 -19.73 0.65
C TYR A 15 -5.17 -20.61 0.18
N ARG A 16 -5.62 -21.53 1.05
CA ARG A 16 -6.73 -22.43 0.73
C ARG A 16 -8.02 -21.64 0.49
N HIS A 17 -8.30 -20.63 1.31
CA HIS A 17 -9.47 -19.78 1.16
C HIS A 17 -9.46 -18.98 -0.16
N ILE A 18 -8.30 -18.47 -0.57
CA ILE A 18 -8.16 -17.80 -1.88
C ILE A 18 -8.49 -18.77 -3.02
N PHE A 19 -8.01 -20.01 -2.94
CA PHE A 19 -8.34 -21.04 -3.94
C PHE A 19 -9.83 -21.44 -3.90
N GLU A 20 -10.47 -21.41 -2.73
CA GLU A 20 -11.91 -21.64 -2.57
C GLU A 20 -12.76 -20.50 -3.16
N LEU A 21 -12.38 -19.24 -2.94
CA LEU A 21 -13.01 -18.06 -3.57
C LEU A 21 -12.92 -18.12 -5.10
N CYS A 22 -11.79 -18.60 -5.61
CA CYS A 22 -11.57 -18.82 -7.03
C CYS A 22 -12.16 -20.15 -7.56
N ARG A 23 -12.91 -20.90 -6.73
CA ARG A 23 -13.56 -22.19 -7.04
C ARG A 23 -12.62 -23.32 -7.50
N TYR A 24 -11.33 -23.25 -7.15
CA TYR A 24 -10.34 -24.27 -7.50
C TYR A 24 -10.30 -25.45 -6.50
N LEU A 25 -10.93 -25.34 -5.33
CA LEU A 25 -10.97 -26.41 -4.31
C LEU A 25 -12.36 -26.56 -3.66
N PRO A 26 -12.87 -27.78 -3.41
CA PRO A 26 -14.07 -28.00 -2.60
C PRO A 26 -13.78 -27.84 -1.10
N SER A 27 -14.66 -27.10 -0.40
CA SER A 27 -14.51 -26.71 1.01
C SER A 27 -14.88 -27.85 1.97
N LYS A 28 -14.04 -28.04 3.00
CA LYS A 28 -14.35 -28.86 4.21
C LYS A 28 -14.26 -28.06 5.51
N LEU A 29 -13.93 -26.77 5.47
CA LEU A 29 -13.78 -25.92 6.66
C LEU A 29 -14.58 -24.63 6.46
N SER A 30 -15.37 -24.27 7.47
CA SER A 30 -16.35 -23.18 7.40
C SER A 30 -15.80 -21.80 7.80
N ILE A 31 -14.52 -21.69 8.17
CA ILE A 31 -13.93 -20.46 8.76
C ILE A 31 -12.48 -20.24 8.30
N VAL A 32 -12.12 -18.98 8.07
CA VAL A 32 -10.74 -18.52 7.85
C VAL A 32 -10.20 -17.95 9.17
N ASN A 33 -9.04 -18.41 9.65
CA ASN A 33 -8.43 -17.86 10.85
C ASN A 33 -7.62 -16.59 10.52
N SER A 34 -8.31 -15.44 10.50
CA SER A 34 -7.74 -14.13 10.20
C SER A 34 -7.18 -13.38 11.43
N GLY A 35 -7.32 -13.93 12.65
CA GLY A 35 -7.05 -13.20 13.89
C GLY A 35 -8.07 -12.08 14.17
N ALA A 36 -9.29 -12.20 13.62
CA ALA A 36 -10.35 -11.19 13.67
C ALA A 36 -10.64 -10.62 15.06
N GLU A 37 -10.47 -11.41 16.12
CA GLU A 37 -10.71 -10.98 17.51
C GLU A 37 -9.98 -9.70 17.91
N GLN A 38 -8.81 -9.47 17.33
CA GLN A 38 -7.96 -8.33 17.69
C GLN A 38 -8.37 -7.02 17.01
N TRP A 39 -9.14 -7.08 15.92
CA TRP A 39 -9.37 -5.92 15.05
C TRP A 39 -10.80 -5.77 14.52
N ILE A 40 -11.66 -6.76 14.70
CA ILE A 40 -13.04 -6.77 14.19
C ILE A 40 -13.86 -5.57 14.70
N ALA A 41 -13.65 -5.15 15.95
CA ALA A 41 -14.35 -4.00 16.51
C ALA A 41 -14.00 -2.70 15.75
N SER A 42 -12.72 -2.48 15.47
CA SER A 42 -12.26 -1.32 14.70
C SER A 42 -12.76 -1.33 13.27
N ALA A 43 -12.79 -2.51 12.64
CA ALA A 43 -13.32 -2.65 11.28
C ALA A 43 -14.83 -2.37 11.21
N LEU A 44 -15.60 -2.85 12.18
CA LEU A 44 -17.03 -2.57 12.29
C LEU A 44 -17.31 -1.08 12.52
N PHE A 45 -16.54 -0.41 13.39
CA PHE A 45 -16.66 1.03 13.59
C PHE A 45 -16.47 1.83 12.29
N LEU A 46 -15.49 1.44 11.46
CA LEU A 46 -15.24 2.09 10.18
C LEU A 46 -16.35 1.81 9.16
N ALA A 47 -16.85 0.58 9.10
CA ALA A 47 -17.96 0.21 8.22
C ALA A 47 -19.23 1.01 8.59
N TRP A 48 -19.53 1.13 9.89
CA TRP A 48 -20.69 1.87 10.38
C TRP A 48 -20.55 3.39 10.19
N ASP A 49 -19.36 3.96 10.34
CA ASP A 49 -19.13 5.37 10.00
C ASP A 49 -19.45 5.63 8.53
N ARG A 50 -18.95 4.78 7.64
CA ARG A 50 -19.16 4.90 6.21
C ARG A 50 -20.64 4.77 5.87
N HIS A 51 -21.35 3.83 6.50
CA HIS A 51 -22.79 3.65 6.34
C HIS A 51 -23.58 4.90 6.73
N ILE A 52 -23.30 5.46 7.91
CA ILE A 52 -24.00 6.67 8.39
C ILE A 52 -23.66 7.88 7.51
N LEU A 53 -22.40 8.05 7.10
CA LEU A 53 -22.01 9.10 6.16
C LEU A 53 -22.66 8.95 4.79
N GLY A 54 -23.01 7.72 4.40
CA GLY A 54 -23.78 7.40 3.20
C GLY A 54 -25.30 7.60 3.34
N GLY A 55 -25.78 8.10 4.49
CA GLY A 55 -27.20 8.30 4.78
C GLY A 55 -27.90 7.11 5.43
N GLY A 56 -27.16 6.08 5.82
CA GLY A 56 -27.67 4.91 6.54
C GLY A 56 -28.05 5.19 8.00
N GLY A 57 -28.86 4.31 8.58
CA GLY A 57 -29.26 4.38 9.99
C GLY A 57 -28.10 4.14 10.95
N GLY A 58 -28.12 4.82 12.10
CA GLY A 58 -27.09 4.71 13.15
C GLY A 58 -27.57 4.02 14.43
N ASP A 59 -28.77 3.43 14.40
CA ASP A 59 -29.31 2.58 15.46
C ASP A 59 -28.78 1.13 15.33
N LYS A 60 -28.75 0.40 16.45
CA LYS A 60 -28.19 -0.96 16.50
C LYS A 60 -28.80 -1.89 15.46
N SER A 61 -30.10 -1.79 15.19
CA SER A 61 -30.79 -2.62 14.20
C SER A 61 -30.25 -2.36 12.79
N SER A 62 -30.12 -1.10 12.37
CA SER A 62 -29.54 -0.76 11.07
C SER A 62 -28.07 -1.18 10.95
N LEU A 63 -27.29 -1.08 12.03
CA LEU A 63 -25.88 -1.49 12.03
C LEU A 63 -25.69 -3.01 11.91
N LEU A 64 -26.61 -3.80 12.49
CA LEU A 64 -26.61 -5.26 12.37
C LEU A 64 -27.10 -5.72 10.99
N GLU A 65 -28.13 -5.07 10.45
CA GLU A 65 -28.62 -5.30 9.09
C GLU A 65 -27.51 -5.09 8.04
N LEU A 66 -26.62 -4.11 8.27
CA LEU A 66 -25.46 -3.86 7.42
C LEU A 66 -24.52 -5.08 7.31
N ILE A 67 -24.37 -5.87 8.38
CA ILE A 67 -23.48 -7.05 8.37
C ILE A 67 -23.92 -8.05 7.30
N GLU A 68 -25.22 -8.19 7.12
CA GLU A 68 -25.82 -9.14 6.18
C GLU A 68 -25.98 -8.54 4.79
N THR A 69 -26.53 -7.33 4.69
CA THR A 69 -26.79 -6.65 3.41
C THR A 69 -25.51 -6.37 2.61
N ASP A 70 -24.44 -5.93 3.28
CA ASP A 70 -23.13 -5.66 2.66
C ASP A 70 -22.15 -6.84 2.78
N GLU A 71 -22.63 -8.00 3.26
CA GLU A 71 -21.85 -9.23 3.45
C GLU A 71 -20.49 -9.01 4.16
N LEU A 72 -20.46 -8.12 5.16
CA LEU A 72 -19.22 -7.68 5.82
C LEU A 72 -18.41 -8.86 6.40
N TYR A 73 -19.08 -9.94 6.81
CA TYR A 73 -18.42 -11.16 7.28
C TYR A 73 -17.44 -11.76 6.26
N LYS A 74 -17.70 -11.63 4.96
CA LYS A 74 -16.79 -12.06 3.88
C LYS A 74 -15.55 -11.18 3.82
N LEU A 75 -15.70 -9.86 3.94
CA LEU A 75 -14.58 -8.91 3.98
C LEU A 75 -13.71 -9.11 5.23
N LEU A 76 -14.36 -9.45 6.36
CA LEU A 76 -13.69 -9.74 7.62
C LEU A 76 -13.02 -11.13 7.62
N GLY A 77 -13.33 -11.99 6.64
CA GLY A 77 -12.85 -13.36 6.58
C GLY A 77 -13.31 -14.20 7.75
N VAL A 78 -14.55 -14.04 8.21
CA VAL A 78 -15.15 -14.80 9.33
C VAL A 78 -16.51 -15.36 8.94
N SER A 79 -17.05 -16.29 9.74
CA SER A 79 -18.42 -16.77 9.49
C SER A 79 -19.45 -15.66 9.77
N GLN A 80 -20.60 -15.73 9.09
CA GLN A 80 -21.72 -14.79 9.31
C GLN A 80 -22.18 -14.79 10.78
N SER A 81 -22.35 -15.98 11.37
CA SER A 81 -22.72 -16.12 12.79
C SER A 81 -21.72 -15.47 13.74
N TYR A 82 -20.43 -15.58 13.42
CA TYR A 82 -19.37 -14.97 14.20
C TYR A 82 -19.39 -13.43 14.06
N ALA A 83 -19.51 -12.92 12.84
CA ALA A 83 -19.61 -11.48 12.60
C ALA A 83 -20.83 -10.87 13.30
N LEU A 84 -21.99 -11.51 13.23
CA LEU A 84 -23.21 -11.06 13.91
C LEU A 84 -23.05 -11.04 15.42
N SER A 85 -22.51 -12.12 16.02
CA SER A 85 -22.31 -12.16 17.47
C SER A 85 -21.33 -11.08 17.98
N ARG A 86 -20.28 -10.79 17.21
CA ARG A 86 -19.33 -9.71 17.55
C ARG A 86 -19.93 -8.34 17.29
N ALA A 87 -20.66 -8.16 16.19
CA ALA A 87 -21.34 -6.91 15.86
C ALA A 87 -22.38 -6.53 16.91
N ASP A 88 -23.13 -7.51 17.44
CA ASP A 88 -24.11 -7.26 18.50
C ASP A 88 -23.47 -6.66 19.76
N LEU A 89 -22.32 -7.20 20.17
CA LEU A 89 -21.55 -6.69 21.32
C LEU A 89 -20.92 -5.31 21.04
N VAL A 90 -20.41 -5.11 19.82
CA VAL A 90 -19.66 -3.89 19.45
C VAL A 90 -20.61 -2.73 19.12
N ALA A 91 -21.85 -2.99 18.68
CA ALA A 91 -22.82 -1.96 18.33
C ALA A 91 -23.22 -1.11 19.53
N ASP A 92 -23.38 -1.71 20.71
CA ASP A 92 -23.68 -0.96 21.95
C ASP A 92 -22.52 -0.04 22.34
N LEU A 93 -21.28 -0.53 22.17
CA LEU A 93 -20.08 0.28 22.38
C LEU A 93 -20.00 1.44 21.37
N TYR A 94 -20.33 1.20 20.10
CA TYR A 94 -20.31 2.22 19.05
C TYR A 94 -21.34 3.34 19.29
N VAL A 95 -22.56 2.94 19.69
CA VAL A 95 -23.64 3.88 20.02
C VAL A 95 -23.27 4.71 21.25
N SER A 96 -22.78 4.07 22.32
CA SER A 96 -22.37 4.75 23.56
C SER A 96 -21.14 5.65 23.38
N ALA A 97 -20.23 5.30 22.48
CA ALA A 97 -19.10 6.15 22.09
C ALA A 97 -19.52 7.43 21.34
N GLY A 98 -20.81 7.62 21.04
CA GLY A 98 -21.34 8.82 20.41
C GLY A 98 -21.33 8.78 18.88
N ARG A 99 -21.14 7.60 18.26
CA ARG A 99 -21.12 7.43 16.79
C ARG A 99 -20.19 8.48 16.15
N LEU A 100 -20.60 9.17 15.09
CA LEU A 100 -19.80 10.20 14.43
C LEU A 100 -19.44 11.40 15.35
N ASN A 101 -20.23 11.67 16.40
CA ASN A 101 -19.94 12.77 17.33
C ASN A 101 -18.71 12.51 18.19
N ARG A 102 -18.18 11.29 18.21
CA ARG A 102 -16.90 10.95 18.86
C ARG A 102 -15.72 11.75 18.29
N PHE A 103 -15.82 12.20 17.03
CA PHE A 103 -14.82 13.05 16.40
C PHE A 103 -14.99 14.55 16.74
N GLY A 104 -16.16 14.95 17.24
CA GLY A 104 -16.46 16.35 17.59
C GLY A 104 -15.81 16.83 18.88
N LYS A 105 -15.35 15.92 19.75
CA LYS A 105 -14.62 16.23 21.00
C LYS A 105 -13.10 16.26 20.84
N ILE A 106 -12.57 16.37 19.62
CA ILE A 106 -11.16 16.73 19.44
C ILE A 106 -11.06 18.26 19.61
N GLY A 107 -11.09 18.71 20.87
CA GLY A 107 -10.51 20.01 21.20
C GLY A 107 -9.08 20.02 20.66
N LYS A 108 -8.64 21.14 20.06
CA LYS A 108 -7.27 21.32 19.55
C LYS A 108 -6.30 20.75 20.58
N SER A 109 -5.68 19.62 20.27
CA SER A 109 -4.61 19.06 21.09
C SER A 109 -3.56 20.16 21.23
N ALA A 110 -3.37 20.66 22.45
CA ALA A 110 -2.21 21.49 22.76
C ALA A 110 -0.95 20.72 22.35
N ALA A 111 0.01 21.41 21.76
CA ALA A 111 1.34 20.86 21.52
C ALA A 111 1.93 20.38 22.86
N PRO A 112 2.54 19.19 22.93
CA PRO A 112 3.25 18.77 24.14
C PRO A 112 4.38 19.77 24.40
N LYS A 113 4.44 20.34 25.61
CA LYS A 113 5.58 21.15 26.03
C LYS A 113 6.79 20.24 26.20
N ASP A 114 7.91 20.65 25.64
CA ASP A 114 9.21 20.01 25.84
C ASP A 114 9.58 20.05 27.32
N SER A 115 9.72 18.89 27.95
CA SER A 115 10.41 18.76 29.23
C SER A 115 11.74 18.09 28.95
N GLU A 116 12.82 18.83 29.18
CA GLU A 116 14.19 18.33 29.18
C GLU A 116 14.32 17.20 30.20
N ILE A 117 14.84 16.05 29.76
CA ILE A 117 15.29 14.97 30.63
C ILE A 117 16.72 14.64 30.18
N ASP A 118 17.63 14.67 31.16
CA ASP A 118 19.06 14.45 30.97
C ASP A 118 19.38 13.10 30.29
N PRO A 119 20.42 13.03 29.45
CA PRO A 119 20.82 11.80 28.78
C PRO A 119 21.50 10.82 29.77
N PRO A 120 21.18 9.53 29.75
CA PRO A 120 22.02 8.53 30.40
C PRO A 120 23.27 8.27 29.56
N SER A 121 24.35 8.04 30.30
CA SER A 121 25.74 7.89 29.89
C SER A 121 25.99 6.81 28.84
N THR A 122 26.94 7.13 27.98
CA THR A 122 27.60 6.23 27.03
C THR A 122 28.38 5.13 27.75
N ASP A 123 28.07 3.87 27.46
CA ASP A 123 29.09 2.83 27.35
C ASP A 123 28.70 1.91 26.21
N ALA A 124 29.52 1.96 25.16
CA ALA A 124 29.42 1.14 23.98
C ALA A 124 30.30 -0.10 24.15
N THR A 125 29.76 -1.27 23.87
CA THR A 125 30.54 -2.41 23.40
C THR A 125 29.79 -3.12 22.28
N ASP A 126 30.46 -3.24 21.14
CA ASP A 126 30.04 -3.88 19.90
C ASP A 126 29.65 -5.36 20.04
N GLY A 127 28.72 -5.78 19.19
CA GLY A 127 28.42 -7.19 18.95
C GLY A 127 27.09 -7.38 18.21
N ASP A 128 27.17 -7.53 16.88
CA ASP A 128 26.08 -7.94 15.98
C ASP A 128 25.32 -9.19 16.47
N GLU A 129 23.98 -9.12 16.54
CA GLU A 129 23.01 -10.13 16.05
C GLU A 129 21.59 -9.90 16.61
N LEU A 130 20.60 -9.75 15.70
CA LEU A 130 19.20 -10.17 15.87
C LEU A 130 18.45 -9.78 17.18
N TYR A 131 18.30 -8.48 17.45
CA TYR A 131 17.43 -7.92 18.50
C TYR A 131 15.91 -7.93 18.17
N TRP A 132 15.35 -9.03 17.67
CA TRP A 132 13.88 -9.14 17.43
C TRP A 132 13.24 -10.41 18.00
N LEU A 133 13.88 -11.09 18.97
CA LEU A 133 13.36 -12.33 19.57
C LEU A 133 13.25 -12.37 21.10
N GLU A 134 13.51 -11.28 21.84
CA GLU A 134 13.41 -11.28 23.33
C GLU A 134 12.48 -10.20 23.90
N GLN A 135 11.29 -10.02 23.33
CA GLN A 135 10.20 -9.29 24.01
C GLN A 135 8.96 -10.16 24.13
N ASP A 136 9.03 -11.15 25.01
CA ASP A 136 7.85 -11.72 25.68
C ASP A 136 8.12 -11.69 27.19
N LYS A 137 7.72 -10.60 27.85
CA LYS A 137 7.24 -10.63 29.24
C LYS A 137 6.60 -9.31 29.72
N SER A 138 5.46 -9.50 30.36
CA SER A 138 4.64 -8.62 31.20
C SER A 138 3.58 -7.75 30.49
N ASP A 139 2.33 -8.19 30.69
CA ASP A 139 1.15 -7.34 30.65
C ASP A 139 1.31 -6.20 31.66
N GLY A 140 1.21 -4.96 31.20
CA GLY A 140 0.96 -3.80 32.05
C GLY A 140 2.06 -2.74 32.13
N VAL A 141 2.48 -2.17 30.99
CA VAL A 141 2.66 -0.72 30.72
C VAL A 141 3.00 -0.61 29.24
N VAL A 142 2.23 0.16 28.47
CA VAL A 142 2.54 0.43 27.05
C VAL A 142 3.61 1.52 26.99
N GLU A 143 4.88 1.13 26.82
CA GLU A 143 5.92 2.08 26.43
C GLU A 143 5.68 2.54 24.99
N ARG A 144 5.53 3.87 24.80
CA ARG A 144 5.55 4.45 23.47
C ARG A 144 7.00 4.59 23.01
N ARG A 145 7.45 3.75 22.09
CA ARG A 145 8.64 4.05 21.29
C ARG A 145 8.32 5.14 20.28
N ARG A 146 9.11 6.21 20.26
CA ARG A 146 9.15 7.16 19.15
C ARG A 146 9.94 6.51 18.03
N ALA A 147 9.25 6.06 16.98
CA ALA A 147 9.90 5.64 15.75
C ALA A 147 10.10 6.89 14.88
N GLU A 148 11.35 7.26 14.62
CA GLU A 148 11.67 8.24 13.59
C GLU A 148 11.58 7.53 12.24
N ARG A 149 10.48 7.77 11.52
CA ARG A 149 10.31 7.29 10.15
C ARG A 149 10.75 8.40 9.21
N SER A 150 11.81 8.17 8.45
CA SER A 150 12.10 8.96 7.26
C SER A 150 11.06 8.63 6.20
N GLU A 151 9.94 9.36 6.24
CA GLU A 151 8.96 9.28 5.17
C GLU A 151 9.41 10.20 4.04
N GLN A 152 9.56 9.62 2.86
CA GLN A 152 9.74 10.42 1.68
C GLN A 152 8.43 11.14 1.37
N VAL A 153 8.35 12.43 1.71
CA VAL A 153 7.21 13.29 1.39
C VAL A 153 7.19 13.52 -0.13
N ARG A 154 6.45 12.67 -0.83
CA ARG A 154 6.27 12.78 -2.29
C ARG A 154 5.26 13.88 -2.58
N ASP A 155 5.62 14.80 -3.47
CA ASP A 155 4.66 15.81 -3.93
C ASP A 155 3.73 15.17 -4.97
N ARG A 156 2.64 14.57 -4.47
CA ARG A 156 1.58 13.96 -5.29
C ARG A 156 1.01 14.93 -6.33
N LYS A 157 1.17 16.25 -6.18
CA LYS A 157 0.72 17.23 -7.18
C LYS A 157 1.57 17.17 -8.45
N LYS A 158 2.87 16.89 -8.37
CA LYS A 158 3.77 16.78 -9.53
C LYS A 158 3.37 15.60 -10.41
N SER A 159 3.25 14.41 -9.82
CA SER A 159 2.83 13.21 -10.54
C SER A 159 1.42 13.34 -11.11
N THR A 160 0.49 13.95 -10.37
CA THR A 160 -0.88 14.21 -10.87
C THR A 160 -0.88 15.15 -12.08
N LYS A 161 -0.12 16.25 -12.02
CA LYS A 161 0.02 17.18 -13.16
C LYS A 161 0.65 16.50 -14.38
N LEU A 162 1.66 15.66 -14.16
CA LEU A 162 2.33 14.94 -15.24
C LEU A 162 1.40 13.91 -15.90
N LYS A 163 0.67 13.11 -15.12
CA LYS A 163 -0.32 12.17 -15.65
C LYS A 163 -1.40 12.86 -16.48
N ARG A 164 -1.85 14.04 -16.06
CA ARG A 164 -2.79 14.87 -16.85
C ARG A 164 -2.20 15.40 -18.15
N LEU A 165 -0.92 15.79 -18.18
CA LEU A 165 -0.24 16.25 -19.39
C LEU A 165 -0.24 15.19 -20.51
N TYR A 166 -0.16 13.92 -20.12
CA TYR A 166 -0.22 12.78 -21.03
C TYR A 166 -1.62 12.17 -21.17
N ASP A 167 -2.66 12.79 -20.61
CA ASP A 167 -4.03 12.26 -20.61
C ASP A 167 -4.12 10.79 -20.11
N ASN A 168 -3.30 10.45 -19.10
CA ASN A 168 -3.11 9.08 -18.60
C ASN A 168 -2.74 8.04 -19.68
N SER A 169 -2.11 8.47 -20.76
CA SER A 169 -1.61 7.58 -21.82
C SER A 169 -0.19 7.13 -21.49
N CYS A 170 0.07 5.84 -21.64
CA CYS A 170 1.40 5.29 -21.46
C CYS A 170 2.35 5.80 -22.54
N GLN A 171 3.50 6.35 -22.13
CA GLN A 171 4.50 6.87 -23.07
C GLN A 171 5.19 5.79 -23.92
N PHE A 172 5.12 4.51 -23.52
CA PHE A 172 5.71 3.40 -24.27
C PHE A 172 4.75 2.82 -25.31
N CYS A 173 3.58 2.35 -24.86
CA CYS A 173 2.62 1.69 -25.75
C CYS A 173 1.52 2.62 -26.29
N GLY A 174 1.34 3.82 -25.73
CA GLY A 174 0.25 4.73 -26.09
C GLY A 174 -1.11 4.36 -25.47
N THR A 175 -1.22 3.24 -24.76
CA THR A 175 -2.49 2.81 -24.16
C THR A 175 -2.96 3.81 -23.10
N ARG A 176 -4.21 4.24 -23.24
CA ARG A 176 -4.95 5.00 -22.23
C ARG A 176 -5.90 4.05 -21.52
N LEU A 177 -5.53 3.64 -20.30
CA LEU A 177 -6.23 2.57 -19.58
C LEU A 177 -7.49 3.11 -18.90
N GLN A 178 -8.67 2.77 -19.42
CA GLN A 178 -9.95 3.11 -18.80
C GLN A 178 -10.28 2.10 -17.69
N VAL A 179 -10.61 2.60 -16.51
CA VAL A 179 -10.92 1.81 -15.30
C VAL A 179 -12.31 2.13 -14.72
N ALA A 180 -12.98 3.15 -15.26
CA ALA A 180 -14.37 3.50 -14.99
C ALA A 180 -14.93 4.33 -16.17
N ASP A 181 -16.23 4.58 -16.21
CA ASP A 181 -16.91 5.29 -17.31
C ASP A 181 -16.21 6.59 -17.73
N ALA A 182 -15.66 7.35 -16.76
CA ALA A 182 -14.82 8.53 -17.01
C ALA A 182 -13.46 8.48 -16.27
N GLY A 183 -13.05 7.30 -15.81
CA GLY A 183 -11.82 7.12 -15.02
C GLY A 183 -10.70 6.49 -15.85
N PHE A 184 -9.55 7.15 -15.91
CA PHE A 184 -8.35 6.64 -16.57
C PHE A 184 -7.21 6.47 -15.56
N TYR A 185 -6.44 5.41 -15.72
CA TYR A 185 -5.37 5.04 -14.80
C TYR A 185 -4.00 5.03 -15.50
N SER A 186 -3.02 5.61 -14.82
CA SER A 186 -1.62 5.59 -15.21
C SER A 186 -0.74 5.79 -13.97
N GLU A 187 0.51 5.37 -14.07
CA GLU A 187 1.49 5.41 -13.00
C GLU A 187 2.64 6.33 -13.40
N ALA A 188 3.13 7.12 -12.43
CA ALA A 188 4.31 7.94 -12.61
C ALA A 188 5.52 7.15 -12.10
N ALA A 189 6.32 6.65 -13.03
CA ALA A 189 7.53 5.88 -12.78
C ALA A 189 8.72 6.81 -12.69
N HIS A 190 9.53 6.71 -11.63
CA HIS A 190 10.79 7.46 -11.57
C HIS A 190 11.86 6.75 -12.41
N ILE A 191 12.62 7.50 -13.21
CA ILE A 191 13.69 6.92 -14.05
C ILE A 191 14.85 6.46 -13.16
N LYS A 192 15.36 7.35 -12.31
CA LYS A 192 16.23 7.04 -11.20
C LYS A 192 15.37 6.87 -9.95
N GLY A 193 15.37 5.66 -9.40
CA GLY A 193 14.57 5.29 -8.23
C GLY A 193 14.74 6.27 -7.07
N LEU A 194 13.68 6.46 -6.30
CA LEU A 194 13.69 7.31 -5.12
C LEU A 194 14.30 6.60 -3.91
N GLY A 195 15.04 7.33 -3.07
CA GLY A 195 15.65 6.79 -1.83
C GLY A 195 16.75 5.77 -2.08
N GLU A 196 17.34 5.23 -1.02
CA GLU A 196 18.42 4.24 -1.11
C GLU A 196 17.99 2.98 -1.89
N PRO A 197 18.84 2.41 -2.75
CA PRO A 197 20.23 2.80 -3.04
C PRO A 197 20.40 3.87 -4.14
N HIS A 198 19.31 4.35 -4.74
CA HIS A 198 19.36 5.14 -5.97
C HIS A 198 19.45 6.64 -5.73
N ASN A 199 18.77 7.14 -4.69
CA ASN A 199 18.73 8.55 -4.31
C ASN A 199 18.35 9.49 -5.47
N GLY A 200 17.39 9.08 -6.29
CA GLY A 200 16.82 9.91 -7.35
C GLY A 200 15.94 11.04 -6.81
N PRO A 201 15.87 12.18 -7.52
CA PRO A 201 15.04 13.31 -7.11
C PRO A 201 13.56 13.16 -7.52
N ASP A 202 12.65 13.71 -6.72
CA ASP A 202 11.21 13.77 -7.01
C ASP A 202 10.87 14.96 -7.94
N VAL A 203 11.33 14.89 -9.19
CA VAL A 203 11.17 15.94 -10.22
C VAL A 203 10.61 15.38 -11.52
N LYS A 204 9.91 16.21 -12.30
CA LYS A 204 9.27 15.78 -13.56
C LYS A 204 10.27 15.26 -14.60
N SER A 205 11.49 15.82 -14.63
CA SER A 205 12.57 15.36 -15.52
C SER A 205 13.10 13.96 -15.17
N ASN A 206 12.74 13.45 -13.99
CA ASN A 206 13.02 12.10 -13.52
C ASN A 206 11.77 11.19 -13.57
N MET A 207 10.75 11.51 -14.36
CA MET A 207 9.49 10.76 -14.35
C MET A 207 8.97 10.44 -15.75
N LEU A 208 8.38 9.25 -15.87
CA LEU A 208 7.60 8.78 -17.02
C LEU A 208 6.17 8.44 -16.60
N VAL A 209 5.22 8.62 -17.50
CA VAL A 209 3.83 8.18 -17.35
C VAL A 209 3.66 6.85 -18.08
N LEU A 210 3.43 5.78 -17.33
CA LEU A 210 3.36 4.42 -17.84
C LEU A 210 2.04 3.73 -17.45
N CYS A 211 1.66 2.69 -18.19
CA CYS A 211 0.63 1.76 -17.71
C CYS A 211 1.25 0.74 -16.75
N PRO A 212 0.45 0.02 -15.95
CA PRO A 212 0.97 -0.90 -14.92
C PRO A 212 1.94 -1.95 -15.46
N ASN A 213 1.67 -2.46 -16.67
CA ASN A 213 2.49 -3.50 -17.30
C ASN A 213 3.88 -2.97 -17.69
N HIS A 214 3.96 -1.78 -18.28
CA HIS A 214 5.24 -1.22 -18.69
C HIS A 214 6.00 -0.60 -17.52
N HIS A 215 5.30 -0.13 -16.48
CA HIS A 215 5.93 0.35 -15.26
C HIS A 215 6.73 -0.76 -14.58
N ILE A 216 6.13 -1.94 -14.37
CA ILE A 216 6.85 -3.07 -13.77
C ILE A 216 8.01 -3.58 -14.65
N GLN A 217 7.88 -3.53 -15.98
CA GLN A 217 8.97 -3.90 -16.89
C GLN A 217 10.12 -2.89 -16.86
N PHE A 218 9.80 -1.60 -16.72
CA PHE A 218 10.77 -0.52 -16.61
C PHE A 218 11.53 -0.55 -15.28
N ASP A 219 10.81 -0.73 -14.16
CA ASP A 219 11.40 -0.85 -12.81
C ASP A 219 12.30 -2.08 -12.66
N ARG A 220 12.12 -3.09 -13.52
CA ARG A 220 12.94 -4.31 -13.55
C ARG A 220 14.03 -4.28 -14.61
N GLY A 221 14.19 -3.18 -15.33
CA GLY A 221 15.19 -3.03 -16.38
C GLY A 221 15.01 -4.00 -17.55
N ILE A 222 13.78 -4.45 -17.80
CA ILE A 222 13.41 -5.19 -19.03
C ILE A 222 13.19 -4.20 -20.18
N LEU A 223 12.60 -3.05 -19.86
CA LEU A 223 12.47 -1.90 -20.76
C LEU A 223 13.28 -0.73 -20.21
N GLY A 224 13.77 0.12 -21.11
CA GLY A 224 14.36 1.40 -20.76
C GLY A 224 14.38 2.36 -21.93
N LEU A 225 15.01 3.51 -21.74
CA LEU A 225 15.17 4.52 -22.77
C LEU A 225 16.63 4.67 -23.16
N GLU A 226 16.87 4.91 -24.43
CA GLU A 226 18.16 5.32 -24.97
C GLU A 226 17.98 6.49 -25.93
N LYS A 227 19.05 7.25 -26.13
CA LYS A 227 19.04 8.43 -26.98
C LYS A 227 19.18 8.02 -28.45
N ALA A 228 18.30 8.55 -29.30
CA ALA A 228 18.27 8.32 -30.73
C ALA A 228 18.31 9.67 -31.48
N GLY A 229 19.50 10.28 -31.56
CA GLY A 229 19.68 11.63 -32.09
C GLY A 229 19.16 12.69 -31.11
N SER A 230 18.17 13.48 -31.53
CA SER A 230 17.46 14.44 -30.67
C SER A 230 16.30 13.82 -29.89
N ASP A 231 15.91 12.58 -30.21
CA ASP A 231 14.76 11.90 -29.63
C ASP A 231 15.21 10.79 -28.66
N TYR A 232 14.23 10.15 -28.02
CA TYR A 232 14.43 8.93 -27.24
C TYR A 232 13.69 7.76 -27.89
N GLN A 233 14.31 6.57 -27.82
CA GLN A 233 13.70 5.32 -28.22
C GLN A 233 13.73 4.30 -27.07
N ILE A 234 12.85 3.32 -27.15
CA ILE A 234 12.73 2.27 -26.15
C ILE A 234 13.71 1.15 -26.50
N TRP A 235 14.56 0.75 -25.56
CA TRP A 235 15.27 -0.52 -25.64
C TRP A 235 14.51 -1.59 -24.84
N SER A 236 14.61 -2.85 -25.27
CA SER A 236 13.95 -3.98 -24.59
C SER A 236 14.88 -5.19 -24.55
N LYS A 237 14.93 -5.87 -23.41
CA LYS A 237 15.60 -7.17 -23.23
C LYS A 237 14.67 -8.36 -23.49
N ALA A 238 13.36 -8.12 -23.68
CA ALA A 238 12.41 -9.17 -23.95
C ALA A 238 12.54 -9.68 -25.40
N ASP A 239 12.45 -11.00 -25.59
CA ASP A 239 12.52 -11.60 -26.93
C ASP A 239 11.38 -11.10 -27.82
N ARG A 240 11.73 -10.61 -29.02
CA ARG A 240 10.79 -10.10 -30.05
C ARG A 240 9.80 -9.07 -29.53
N ASP A 241 10.24 -8.19 -28.64
CA ASP A 241 9.41 -7.09 -28.16
C ASP A 241 9.15 -6.05 -29.27
N ARG A 242 7.87 -5.77 -29.52
CA ARG A 242 7.41 -4.80 -30.52
C ARG A 242 7.72 -3.36 -30.14
N LEU A 243 8.05 -3.09 -28.87
CA LEU A 243 8.44 -1.76 -28.42
C LEU A 243 9.91 -1.45 -28.68
N HIS A 244 10.75 -2.46 -28.93
CA HIS A 244 12.18 -2.22 -29.16
C HIS A 244 12.41 -1.32 -30.38
N GLY A 245 13.22 -0.27 -30.22
CA GLY A 245 13.51 0.72 -31.25
C GLY A 245 12.38 1.72 -31.51
N LYS A 246 11.26 1.63 -30.80
CA LYS A 246 10.15 2.57 -30.98
C LYS A 246 10.48 3.92 -30.33
N LYS A 247 10.37 5.00 -31.10
CA LYS A 247 10.49 6.38 -30.59
C LYS A 247 9.33 6.73 -29.67
N ILE A 248 9.61 7.50 -28.62
CA ILE A 248 8.60 8.03 -27.72
C ILE A 248 8.37 9.53 -27.97
N GLU A 249 7.13 9.96 -27.76
CA GLU A 249 6.77 11.38 -27.80
C GLU A 249 6.81 11.96 -26.38
N LEU A 250 7.58 13.03 -26.19
CA LEU A 250 7.73 13.71 -24.92
C LEU A 250 7.07 15.10 -24.96
N LYS A 251 6.17 15.35 -24.01
CA LYS A 251 5.56 16.65 -23.72
C LYS A 251 6.27 17.40 -22.58
N HIS A 252 7.29 16.79 -21.99
CA HIS A 252 8.16 17.39 -20.97
C HIS A 252 9.61 16.97 -21.18
N SER A 253 10.54 17.78 -20.69
CA SER A 253 11.97 17.46 -20.75
C SER A 253 12.35 16.41 -19.71
N LEU A 254 13.12 15.41 -20.15
CA LEU A 254 13.78 14.44 -19.29
C LEU A 254 15.24 14.83 -19.09
N GLU A 255 15.80 14.50 -17.92
CA GLU A 255 17.23 14.69 -17.67
C GLU A 255 18.00 13.46 -18.18
N GLU A 256 19.00 13.69 -19.02
CA GLU A 256 19.79 12.61 -19.63
C GLU A 256 20.59 11.82 -18.58
N GLU A 257 20.97 12.47 -17.47
CA GLU A 257 21.66 11.82 -16.35
C GLU A 257 20.86 10.64 -15.78
N TYR A 258 19.54 10.80 -15.60
CA TYR A 258 18.71 9.74 -15.01
C TYR A 258 18.50 8.58 -15.97
N ILE A 259 18.36 8.88 -17.26
CA ILE A 259 18.22 7.87 -18.31
C ILE A 259 19.50 7.02 -18.39
N ARG A 260 20.67 7.69 -18.40
CA ARG A 260 21.96 6.99 -18.39
C ARG A 260 22.13 6.15 -17.12
N TYR A 261 21.81 6.72 -15.94
CA TYR A 261 21.86 5.98 -14.67
C TYR A 261 21.01 4.71 -14.69
N HIS A 262 19.78 4.78 -15.22
CA HIS A 262 18.90 3.62 -15.32
C HIS A 262 19.53 2.51 -16.18
N SER A 263 20.05 2.86 -17.35
CA SER A 263 20.75 1.91 -18.23
C SER A 263 21.98 1.30 -17.55
N ASP A 264 22.88 2.14 -17.01
CA ASP A 264 24.13 1.71 -16.36
C ASP A 264 23.85 0.79 -15.16
N TRP A 265 22.85 1.12 -14.34
CA TRP A 265 22.47 0.33 -13.17
C TRP A 265 22.05 -1.10 -13.57
N PHE A 266 21.16 -1.22 -14.56
CA PHE A 266 20.67 -2.52 -15.02
C PHE A 266 21.63 -3.27 -15.95
N GLU A 267 22.70 -2.62 -16.40
CA GLU A 267 23.86 -3.28 -17.00
C GLU A 267 24.82 -3.81 -15.92
N SER A 268 25.09 -3.04 -14.87
CA SER A 268 26.00 -3.45 -13.78
C SER A 268 25.51 -4.68 -13.01
N ILE A 269 24.19 -4.89 -12.92
CA ILE A 269 23.58 -6.06 -12.26
C ILE A 269 23.77 -7.35 -13.08
N LYS A 270 24.19 -7.26 -14.35
CA LYS A 270 24.43 -8.46 -15.19
C LYS A 270 25.75 -9.19 -14.88
N ASN A 271 26.62 -8.62 -14.04
CA ASN A 271 27.90 -9.22 -13.62
C ASN A 271 27.83 -9.77 -12.20
#